data_AF-A0AAF5RU87-F1
#
_entry.id   AF-A0AAF5RU87-F1
#
_cell.length_a   1.000
_cell.length_b   1.000
_cell.length_c   1.000
_cell.angle_alpha   90.00
_cell.angle_beta   90.00
_cell.angle_gamma   90.00
#
_symmetry.space_group_name_H-M   'P 1'
#
loop_
_entity.id
_entity.type
_entity.pdbx_description
1 polymer ?
#
loop_
_entity_poly.entity_id
_entity_poly.type
_entity_poly.pdbx_seq_one_letter_code
_entity_poly.pdbx_strand_id
1 'polypeptide(L)'
;MNFQQSGLKENIQLSKETTELIESLAVFLRVPLTPSQLLVCVELLQKGVSYRSLIDAIIRYSGKVYFFILFRLDLLPLVRALVKQLSKRMRRSKRHRNNELDKDEQKLQIALQDIQKKMKSVIPLKKKVNESLSTLQELVDKNKLSIGCKLNGALRGRVLSLYENAKKACEVEATCVRKLLEDIEKLRKKKYELQRSNLVGRGELMQMLSQNARTAPLWIGPPDIHPPALVGAIPAPVSMSLKVGMEVAAFIDGIWMLAEVTSVFASSKYEVKDIDDEQKAKYVARRSRMIPLPRWRADPLRDSHALFPVGAIVLALYPQTTCFYKGVIDQLPVTAVDDYLVAFEDSAFPQGYSPPLPVPQRYVLTHKVPKIYKRRATKK
;
A
#
# COMPACT_ATOMS: atom_id res chain seq x y z
N MET A 1 24.95 8.21 -14.89
CA MET A 1 23.86 8.89 -15.63
C MET A 1 23.96 10.37 -15.31
N ASN A 2 23.83 11.24 -16.31
CA ASN A 2 24.06 12.68 -16.15
C ASN A 2 23.04 13.29 -15.17
N PHE A 3 23.50 13.76 -14.00
CA PHE A 3 22.69 14.31 -12.90
C PHE A 3 22.13 15.72 -13.16
N GLN A 4 22.25 16.26 -14.38
CA GLN A 4 21.90 17.65 -14.69
C GLN A 4 20.47 17.86 -15.24
N GLN A 5 19.57 16.87 -15.19
CA GLN A 5 18.20 17.02 -15.70
C GLN A 5 17.08 16.80 -14.67
N SER A 6 17.36 16.84 -13.37
CA SER A 6 16.32 17.08 -12.36
C SER A 6 16.29 18.55 -12.02
N GLY A 7 15.26 19.26 -12.47
CA GLY A 7 15.00 20.69 -12.25
C GLY A 7 14.68 21.05 -10.80
N LEU A 8 15.58 20.73 -9.88
CA LEU A 8 15.64 21.31 -8.54
C LEU A 8 16.58 22.51 -8.60
N LYS A 9 16.01 23.71 -8.67
CA LYS A 9 16.74 24.95 -8.33
C LYS A 9 16.98 24.98 -6.83
N GLU A 10 17.94 24.20 -6.36
CA GLU A 10 18.73 24.53 -5.18
C GLU A 10 20.19 24.51 -5.64
N ASN A 11 20.74 25.70 -5.87
CA ASN A 11 22.15 25.92 -6.18
C ASN A 11 23.00 25.54 -4.97
N ILE A 12 23.19 24.25 -4.74
CA ILE A 12 24.30 23.76 -3.93
C ILE A 12 25.32 23.22 -4.93
N GLN A 13 26.35 24.02 -5.23
CA GLN A 13 27.51 23.56 -5.99
C GLN A 13 28.24 22.52 -5.14
N LEU A 14 27.87 21.25 -5.32
CA LEU A 14 28.62 20.13 -4.78
C LEU A 14 29.90 19.98 -5.61
N SER A 15 31.05 19.92 -4.95
CA SER A 15 32.33 19.69 -5.62
C SER A 15 32.31 18.32 -6.32
N LYS A 16 33.08 18.18 -7.40
CA LYS A 16 33.17 16.94 -8.17
C LYS A 16 33.61 15.74 -7.31
N GLU A 17 34.49 16.01 -6.34
CA GLU A 17 34.93 15.04 -5.32
C GLU A 17 33.77 14.58 -4.44
N THR A 18 32.84 15.47 -4.10
CA THR A 18 31.64 15.12 -3.32
C THR A 18 30.72 14.20 -4.12
N THR A 19 30.59 14.40 -5.44
CA THR A 19 29.77 13.52 -6.30
C THR A 19 30.38 12.11 -6.44
N GLU A 20 31.70 12.02 -6.59
CA GLU A 20 32.43 10.73 -6.68
C GLU A 20 32.40 9.96 -5.35
N LEU A 21 32.45 10.66 -4.21
CA LEU A 21 32.26 10.10 -2.88
C LEU A 21 30.85 9.56 -2.66
N ILE A 22 29.83 10.29 -3.13
CA ILE A 22 28.40 9.90 -3.06
C ILE A 22 28.15 8.60 -3.85
N GLU A 23 28.72 8.47 -5.05
CA GLU A 23 28.62 7.24 -5.85
C GLU A 23 29.36 6.08 -5.19
N SER A 24 30.55 6.32 -4.63
CA SER A 24 31.35 5.30 -3.93
C SER A 24 30.68 4.81 -2.64
N LEU A 25 30.07 5.70 -1.86
CA LEU A 25 29.32 5.36 -0.63
C LEU A 25 28.06 4.55 -0.94
N ALA A 26 27.31 4.91 -1.99
CA ALA A 26 26.11 4.18 -2.41
C ALA A 26 26.45 2.75 -2.89
N VAL A 27 27.55 2.58 -3.63
CA VAL A 27 28.06 1.27 -4.08
C VAL A 27 28.57 0.44 -2.89
N PHE A 28 29.29 1.06 -1.95
CA PHE A 28 29.86 0.37 -0.79
C PHE A 28 28.79 -0.11 0.20
N LEU A 29 27.73 0.68 0.41
CA LEU A 29 26.68 0.39 1.40
C LEU A 29 25.57 -0.56 0.89
N ARG A 30 25.48 -0.82 -0.43
CA ARG A 30 24.41 -1.66 -1.05
C ARG A 30 22.98 -1.27 -0.64
N VAL A 31 22.74 0.00 -0.30
CA VAL A 31 21.42 0.56 0.03
C VAL A 31 21.19 1.81 -0.82
N PRO A 32 20.04 1.98 -1.50
CA PRO A 32 19.75 3.19 -2.27
C PRO A 32 19.43 4.35 -1.33
N LEU A 33 20.45 5.14 -0.99
CA LEU A 33 20.30 6.38 -0.22
C LEU A 33 19.89 7.53 -1.14
N THR A 34 18.97 8.37 -0.69
CA THR A 34 18.55 9.57 -1.43
C THR A 34 19.63 10.68 -1.34
N PRO A 35 19.66 11.64 -2.28
CA PRO A 35 20.64 12.73 -2.28
C PRO A 35 20.70 13.52 -0.96
N SER A 36 19.54 13.79 -0.34
CA SER A 36 19.45 14.49 0.95
C SER A 36 20.02 13.67 2.11
N GLN A 37 19.86 12.33 2.09
CA GLN A 37 20.43 11.44 3.11
C GLN A 37 21.95 11.33 2.97
N LEU A 38 22.46 11.39 1.74
CA LEU A 38 23.90 11.40 1.46
C LEU A 38 24.53 12.73 1.89
N LEU A 39 23.84 13.86 1.75
CA LEU A 39 24.32 15.17 2.23
C LEU A 39 24.54 15.16 3.75
N VAL A 40 23.60 14.61 4.52
CA VAL A 40 23.73 14.44 5.98
C VAL A 40 24.92 13.54 6.33
N CYS A 41 25.15 12.48 5.56
CA CYS A 41 26.31 11.60 5.74
C CYS A 41 27.64 12.34 5.51
N VAL A 42 27.71 13.19 4.49
CA VAL A 42 28.89 14.01 4.17
C VAL A 42 29.17 15.04 5.27
N GLU A 43 28.15 15.74 5.76
CA GLU A 43 28.32 16.69 6.88
C GLU A 43 28.85 16.03 8.15
N LEU A 44 28.40 14.81 8.46
CA LEU A 44 28.85 14.07 9.63
C LEU A 44 30.33 13.66 9.50
N LEU A 45 30.76 13.24 8.31
CA LEU A 45 32.17 12.95 8.03
C LEU A 45 33.04 14.21 8.16
N GLN A 46 32.57 15.35 7.62
CA GLN A 46 33.26 16.65 7.75
C GLN A 46 33.37 17.12 9.21
N LYS A 47 32.41 16.75 10.05
CA LYS A 47 32.42 16.99 11.50
C LYS A 47 33.25 15.96 12.29
N GLY A 48 34.03 15.12 11.60
CA GLY A 48 34.99 14.19 12.22
C GLY A 48 34.40 12.85 12.65
N VAL A 49 33.17 12.52 12.24
CA VAL A 49 32.62 11.18 12.47
C VAL A 49 33.37 10.17 11.59
N SER A 50 33.89 9.09 12.19
CA SER A 50 34.63 8.10 11.42
C SER A 50 33.74 7.38 10.41
N TYR A 51 34.27 7.06 9.23
CA TYR A 51 33.54 6.34 8.19
C TYR A 51 32.98 4.99 8.70
N ARG A 52 33.72 4.27 9.55
CA ARG A 52 33.26 3.04 10.20
C ARG A 52 32.10 3.29 11.15
N SER A 53 32.14 4.37 11.94
CA SER A 53 31.04 4.75 12.84
C SER A 53 29.79 5.13 12.06
N LEU A 54 29.95 5.77 10.91
CA LEU A 54 28.84 6.12 10.02
C LEU A 54 28.23 4.88 9.36
N ILE A 55 29.05 3.94 8.86
CA ILE A 55 28.59 2.65 8.33
C ILE A 55 27.87 1.86 9.43
N ASP A 56 28.46 1.77 10.63
CA ASP A 56 27.83 1.10 11.77
C ASP A 56 26.53 1.79 12.19
N ALA A 57 26.46 3.12 12.13
CA ALA A 57 25.24 3.88 12.41
C ALA A 57 24.18 3.62 11.34
N ILE A 58 24.50 3.69 10.06
CA ILE A 58 23.57 3.43 8.96
C ILE A 58 23.06 1.99 9.03
N ILE A 59 23.94 0.99 9.23
CA ILE A 59 23.56 -0.43 9.38
C ILE A 59 22.77 -0.67 10.67
N ARG A 60 23.15 -0.03 11.79
CA ARG A 60 22.39 -0.14 13.05
C ARG A 60 21.05 0.56 12.98
N TYR A 61 20.94 1.70 12.30
CA TYR A 61 19.74 2.52 12.32
C TYR A 61 18.78 2.24 11.18
N SER A 62 19.26 1.70 10.05
CA SER A 62 18.40 1.03 9.06
C SER A 62 17.62 -0.11 9.72
N GLY A 63 18.19 -0.77 10.74
CA GLY A 63 17.53 -1.83 11.51
C GLY A 63 16.93 -1.44 12.89
N LYS A 64 17.36 -0.35 13.55
CA LYS A 64 16.99 -0.07 14.97
C LYS A 64 16.22 1.23 15.24
N VAL A 65 16.34 2.27 14.42
CA VAL A 65 15.53 3.51 14.64
C VAL A 65 14.08 3.27 14.23
N TYR A 66 13.85 2.46 13.20
CA TYR A 66 12.53 1.94 12.90
C TYR A 66 11.97 1.04 13.99
N PHE A 67 12.80 0.34 14.77
CA PHE A 67 12.33 -0.53 15.85
C PHE A 67 11.77 0.26 17.05
N PHE A 68 12.22 1.49 17.31
CA PHE A 68 11.63 2.33 18.38
C PHE A 68 10.46 3.19 17.88
N ILE A 69 10.44 3.56 16.60
CA ILE A 69 9.40 4.42 16.01
C ILE A 69 8.19 3.60 15.49
N LEU A 70 8.39 2.38 14.95
CA LEU A 70 7.27 1.51 14.51
C LEU A 70 6.56 0.80 15.66
N PHE A 71 7.19 0.58 16.83
CA PHE A 71 6.51 -0.01 17.98
C PHE A 71 5.52 0.92 18.68
N ARG A 72 5.42 2.18 18.21
CA ARG A 72 4.34 3.11 18.55
C ARG A 72 3.23 3.21 17.51
N LEU A 73 3.27 2.44 16.41
CA LEU A 73 2.05 2.26 15.61
C LEU A 73 1.12 1.33 16.38
N ASP A 74 0.34 1.94 17.28
CA ASP A 74 -0.82 1.30 17.88
C ASP A 74 -1.79 0.96 16.74
N LEU A 75 -1.61 -0.22 16.15
CA LEU A 75 -2.50 -0.75 15.11
C LEU A 75 -3.87 -1.09 15.69
N LEU A 76 -4.00 -1.19 17.01
CA LEU A 76 -5.25 -1.52 17.67
C LEU A 76 -6.34 -0.45 17.45
N PRO A 77 -6.08 0.87 17.55
CA PRO A 77 -6.95 1.94 17.05
C PRO A 77 -7.38 1.76 15.60
N LEU A 78 -6.46 1.44 14.69
CA LEU A 78 -6.76 1.22 13.28
C LEU A 78 -7.71 0.02 13.13
N VAL A 79 -7.36 -1.13 13.71
CA VAL A 79 -8.19 -2.35 13.69
C VAL A 79 -9.56 -2.10 14.34
N ARG A 80 -9.63 -1.38 15.47
CA ARG A 80 -10.89 -0.99 16.12
C ARG A 80 -11.74 -0.10 15.23
N ALA A 81 -11.14 0.87 14.54
CA ALA A 81 -11.84 1.74 13.59
C ALA A 81 -12.42 0.92 12.43
N LEU A 82 -11.63 0.00 11.87
CA LEU A 82 -12.07 -0.90 10.80
C LEU A 82 -13.22 -1.81 11.24
N VAL A 83 -13.13 -2.41 12.43
CA VAL A 83 -14.19 -3.29 12.98
C VAL A 83 -15.45 -2.49 13.34
N LYS A 84 -15.32 -1.28 13.88
CA LYS A 84 -16.45 -0.39 14.18
C LYS A 84 -17.18 0.05 12.90
N GLN A 85 -16.45 0.33 11.83
CA GLN A 85 -17.03 0.60 10.52
C GLN A 85 -17.81 -0.60 9.96
N LEU A 86 -17.26 -1.82 10.10
CA LEU A 86 -17.94 -3.06 9.69
C LEU A 86 -19.23 -3.31 10.49
N SER A 87 -19.16 -3.15 11.83
CA SER A 87 -20.27 -3.41 12.76
C SER A 87 -21.45 -2.45 12.61
N LYS A 88 -21.22 -1.14 12.51
CA LYS A 88 -22.28 -0.12 12.34
C LYS A 88 -23.18 -0.39 11.14
N ARG A 89 -22.66 -1.04 10.09
CA ARG A 89 -23.36 -1.22 8.82
C ARG A 89 -24.11 -2.53 8.69
N MET A 90 -23.74 -3.59 9.42
CA MET A 90 -24.58 -4.80 9.49
C MET A 90 -25.95 -4.50 10.10
N ARG A 91 -26.04 -3.50 11.00
CA ARG A 91 -27.31 -3.07 11.61
C ARG A 91 -28.27 -2.37 10.65
N ARG A 92 -27.79 -1.82 9.52
CA ARG A 92 -28.62 -1.07 8.55
C ARG A 92 -29.26 -1.96 7.49
N SER A 93 -28.86 -3.23 7.38
CA SER A 93 -29.30 -4.17 6.34
C SER A 93 -30.43 -5.08 6.82
N LYS A 94 -31.47 -4.53 7.46
CA LYS A 94 -32.65 -5.29 7.93
C LYS A 94 -33.92 -4.86 7.18
N ARG A 95 -33.92 -4.96 5.85
CA ARG A 95 -35.17 -4.90 5.08
C ARG A 95 -35.32 -6.19 4.25
N HIS A 96 -36.53 -6.75 4.32
CA HIS A 96 -37.04 -8.03 3.80
C HIS A 96 -36.25 -8.68 2.67
N ARG A 97 -35.67 -9.87 2.89
CA ARG A 97 -34.96 -10.66 1.86
C ARG A 97 -35.05 -12.18 2.10
N ASN A 98 -34.78 -12.94 1.04
CA ASN A 98 -34.92 -14.40 0.90
C ASN A 98 -34.01 -15.21 1.85
N ASN A 99 -34.43 -16.44 2.19
CA ASN A 99 -33.76 -17.35 3.15
C ASN A 99 -32.28 -17.67 2.88
N GLU A 100 -31.80 -17.67 1.63
CA GLU A 100 -30.38 -17.92 1.31
C GLU A 100 -29.48 -16.71 1.60
N LEU A 101 -29.97 -15.50 1.31
CA LEU A 101 -29.27 -14.25 1.64
C LEU A 101 -29.13 -14.09 3.15
N ASP A 102 -30.13 -14.52 3.90
CA ASP A 102 -30.10 -14.52 5.37
C ASP A 102 -29.03 -15.46 5.94
N LYS A 103 -28.80 -16.62 5.31
CA LYS A 103 -27.73 -17.56 5.71
C LYS A 103 -26.35 -16.96 5.48
N ASP A 104 -26.12 -16.31 4.34
CA ASP A 104 -24.80 -15.71 4.04
C ASP A 104 -24.54 -14.47 4.89
N GLU A 105 -25.56 -13.66 5.18
CA GLU A 105 -25.45 -12.57 6.15
C GLU A 105 -25.17 -13.07 7.56
N GLN A 106 -25.80 -14.17 8.01
CA GLN A 106 -25.46 -14.82 9.28
C GLN A 106 -24.01 -15.28 9.34
N LYS A 107 -23.48 -15.89 8.27
CA LYS A 107 -22.04 -16.26 8.20
C LYS A 107 -21.13 -15.04 8.32
N LEU A 108 -21.48 -13.92 7.68
CA LEU A 108 -20.73 -12.66 7.81
C LEU A 108 -20.78 -12.12 9.25
N GLN A 109 -21.93 -12.24 9.92
CA GLN A 109 -22.08 -11.81 11.32
C GLN A 109 -21.24 -12.66 12.28
N ILE A 110 -21.26 -13.99 12.12
CA ILE A 110 -20.45 -14.92 12.93
C ILE A 110 -18.96 -14.61 12.74
N ALA A 111 -18.50 -14.48 11.49
CA ALA A 111 -17.11 -14.13 11.20
C ALA A 111 -16.71 -12.76 11.81
N LEU A 112 -17.62 -11.78 11.82
CA LEU A 112 -17.36 -10.50 12.49
C LEU A 112 -17.25 -10.67 14.02
N GLN A 113 -18.09 -11.48 14.64
CA GLN A 113 -18.02 -11.77 16.08
C GLN A 113 -16.71 -12.48 16.44
N ASP A 114 -16.25 -13.42 15.63
CA ASP A 114 -14.96 -14.09 15.81
C ASP A 114 -13.79 -13.10 15.73
N ILE A 115 -13.81 -12.19 14.74
CA ILE A 115 -12.83 -11.12 14.63
C ILE A 115 -12.88 -10.21 15.87
N GLN A 116 -14.07 -9.84 16.36
CA GLN A 116 -14.22 -9.05 17.57
C GLN A 116 -13.66 -9.76 18.81
N LYS A 117 -13.86 -11.08 18.94
CA LYS A 117 -13.31 -11.90 20.03
C LYS A 117 -11.78 -11.96 19.95
N LYS A 118 -11.21 -12.25 18.79
CA LYS A 118 -9.75 -12.24 18.55
C LYS A 118 -9.14 -10.85 18.76
N MET A 119 -9.86 -9.77 18.43
CA MET A 119 -9.39 -8.41 18.70
C MET A 119 -9.24 -8.13 20.20
N LYS A 120 -10.12 -8.69 21.05
CA LYS A 120 -9.98 -8.57 22.51
C LYS A 120 -8.73 -9.28 23.03
N SER A 121 -8.29 -10.38 22.41
CA SER A 121 -7.06 -11.08 22.81
C SER A 121 -5.77 -10.34 22.45
N VAL A 122 -5.81 -9.31 21.59
CA VAL A 122 -4.63 -8.46 21.31
C VAL A 122 -4.30 -7.56 22.51
N ILE A 123 -5.31 -7.13 23.27
CA ILE A 123 -5.13 -6.22 24.42
C ILE A 123 -4.12 -6.77 25.46
N PRO A 124 -4.25 -8.02 25.96
CA PRO A 124 -3.27 -8.58 26.89
C PRO A 124 -1.89 -8.80 26.26
N LEU A 125 -1.80 -9.11 24.96
CA LEU A 125 -0.52 -9.24 24.25
C LEU A 125 0.21 -7.89 24.22
N LYS A 126 -0.51 -6.82 23.88
CA LYS A 126 0.03 -5.46 23.91
C LYS A 126 0.47 -5.04 25.31
N LYS A 127 -0.31 -5.38 26.33
CA LYS A 127 0.08 -5.15 27.74
C LYS A 127 1.41 -5.85 28.06
N LYS A 128 1.56 -7.12 27.68
CA LYS A 128 2.80 -7.88 27.86
C LYS A 128 4.00 -7.28 27.11
N VAL A 129 3.79 -6.75 25.90
CA VAL A 129 4.81 -6.03 25.15
C VAL A 129 5.24 -4.77 25.91
N ASN A 130 4.28 -3.96 26.34
CA ASN A 130 4.57 -2.74 27.11
C ASN A 130 5.31 -3.04 28.43
N GLU A 131 4.91 -4.09 29.15
CA GLU A 131 5.60 -4.54 30.38
C GLU A 131 7.04 -4.97 30.09
N SER A 132 7.25 -5.73 29.01
CA SER A 132 8.58 -6.20 28.61
C SER A 132 9.49 -5.04 28.19
N LEU A 133 8.94 -4.05 27.47
CA LEU A 133 9.67 -2.85 27.07
C LEU A 133 9.96 -1.92 28.26
N SER A 134 9.01 -1.74 29.18
CA SER A 134 9.23 -0.95 30.41
C SER A 134 10.35 -1.54 31.26
N THR A 135 10.34 -2.86 31.46
CA THR A 135 11.38 -3.56 32.22
C THR A 135 12.77 -3.38 31.58
N LEU A 136 12.83 -3.42 30.25
CA LEU A 136 14.07 -3.17 29.52
C LEU A 136 14.52 -1.70 29.65
N GLN A 137 13.59 -0.75 29.54
CA GLN A 137 13.87 0.68 29.66
C GLN A 137 14.37 1.05 31.06
N GLU A 138 13.73 0.53 32.12
CA GLU A 138 14.15 0.74 33.50
C GLU A 138 15.59 0.24 33.75
N LEU A 139 15.96 -0.90 33.15
CA LEU A 139 17.32 -1.40 33.26
C LEU A 139 18.32 -0.51 32.50
N VAL A 140 17.94 -0.02 31.32
CA VAL A 140 18.74 0.92 30.52
C VAL A 140 18.97 2.22 31.28
N ASP A 141 17.91 2.79 31.86
CA ASP A 141 17.95 4.06 32.59
C ASP A 141 18.74 3.94 33.89
N LYS A 142 18.49 2.88 34.67
CA LYS A 142 19.21 2.62 35.94
C LYS A 142 20.72 2.50 35.73
N ASN A 143 21.14 1.93 34.60
CA ASN A 143 22.55 1.75 34.27
C ASN A 143 23.10 2.85 33.34
N LYS A 144 22.31 3.90 33.04
CA LYS A 144 22.65 5.01 32.14
C LYS A 144 23.26 4.53 30.82
N LEU A 145 22.69 3.47 30.25
CA LEU A 145 23.24 2.83 29.05
C LEU A 145 22.98 3.71 27.83
N SER A 146 24.05 4.16 27.19
CA SER A 146 24.00 4.89 25.93
C SER A 146 24.11 3.94 24.73
N ILE A 147 23.64 4.42 23.58
CA ILE A 147 23.77 3.70 22.31
C ILE A 147 25.27 3.52 22.01
N GLY A 148 25.70 2.27 21.83
CA GLY A 148 27.10 1.91 21.54
C GLY A 148 27.95 1.59 22.78
N CYS A 149 27.37 1.63 23.99
CA CYS A 149 28.05 1.21 25.21
C CYS A 149 28.50 -0.27 25.13
N LYS A 150 29.78 -0.54 25.47
CA LYS A 150 30.30 -1.90 25.59
C LYS A 150 29.82 -2.53 26.88
N LEU A 151 28.79 -3.36 26.78
CA LEU A 151 28.26 -4.16 27.88
C LEU A 151 29.14 -5.39 28.14
N ASN A 152 29.59 -5.56 29.38
CA ASN A 152 30.42 -6.67 29.84
C ASN A 152 29.76 -7.44 31.00
N GLY A 153 30.16 -8.69 31.19
CA GLY A 153 29.76 -9.52 32.34
C GLY A 153 28.26 -9.78 32.46
N ALA A 154 27.78 -9.95 33.70
CA ALA A 154 26.41 -10.34 34.02
C ALA A 154 25.35 -9.34 33.50
N LEU A 155 25.67 -8.05 33.45
CA LEU A 155 24.77 -7.01 32.94
C LEU A 155 24.44 -7.22 31.45
N ARG A 156 25.44 -7.60 30.64
CA ARG A 156 25.25 -7.95 29.22
C ARG A 156 24.26 -9.09 29.06
N GLY A 157 24.43 -10.17 29.82
CA GLY A 157 23.55 -11.34 29.80
C GLY A 157 22.10 -10.96 30.15
N ARG A 158 21.92 -10.12 31.16
CA ARG A 158 20.60 -9.64 31.59
C ARG A 158 19.92 -8.75 30.54
N VAL A 159 20.66 -7.80 29.95
CA VAL A 159 20.14 -6.93 28.87
C VAL A 159 19.73 -7.76 27.65
N LEU A 160 20.58 -8.70 27.22
CA LEU A 160 20.28 -9.58 26.08
C LEU A 160 19.05 -10.45 26.35
N SER A 161 18.92 -11.02 27.54
CA SER A 161 17.75 -11.81 27.93
C SER A 161 16.46 -10.99 27.90
N LEU A 162 16.47 -9.78 28.47
CA LEU A 162 15.29 -8.89 28.45
C LEU A 162 14.94 -8.45 27.02
N TYR A 163 15.95 -8.15 26.20
CA TYR A 163 15.75 -7.83 24.79
C TYR A 163 15.10 -8.99 24.02
N GLU A 164 15.62 -10.21 24.16
CA GLU A 164 15.04 -11.40 23.51
C GLU A 164 13.61 -11.67 23.98
N ASN A 165 13.31 -11.44 25.27
CA ASN A 165 11.95 -11.56 25.78
C ASN A 165 11.01 -10.49 25.19
N ALA A 166 11.44 -9.23 25.14
CA ALA A 166 10.68 -8.14 24.54
C ALA A 166 10.44 -8.40 23.04
N LYS A 167 11.48 -8.82 22.30
CA LYS A 167 11.40 -9.21 20.90
C LYS A 167 10.37 -10.33 20.68
N LYS A 168 10.44 -11.41 21.45
CA LYS A 168 9.46 -12.52 21.35
C LYS A 168 8.03 -12.06 21.64
N ALA A 169 7.82 -11.22 22.67
CA ALA A 169 6.50 -10.69 22.98
C ALA A 169 5.95 -9.87 21.80
N CYS A 170 6.80 -9.05 21.20
CA CYS A 170 6.48 -8.24 20.03
C CYS A 170 6.14 -9.08 18.79
N GLU A 171 6.91 -10.13 18.52
CA GLU A 171 6.67 -11.05 17.40
C GLU A 171 5.32 -11.78 17.53
N VAL A 172 4.97 -12.20 18.75
CA VAL A 172 3.68 -12.84 19.03
C VAL A 172 2.51 -11.87 18.82
N GLU A 173 2.61 -10.63 19.32
CA GLU A 173 1.58 -9.60 19.09
C GLU A 173 1.43 -9.31 17.60
N ALA A 174 2.53 -9.04 16.90
CA ALA A 174 2.54 -8.72 15.48
C ALA A 174 1.94 -9.86 14.63
N THR A 175 2.27 -11.11 14.95
CA THR A 175 1.71 -12.29 14.27
C THR A 175 0.19 -12.40 14.49
N CYS A 176 -0.28 -12.16 15.71
CA CYS A 176 -1.71 -12.15 16.02
C CYS A 176 -2.45 -11.05 15.24
N VAL A 177 -1.89 -9.84 15.21
CA VAL A 177 -2.45 -8.70 14.46
C VAL A 177 -2.47 -8.97 12.95
N ARG A 178 -1.41 -9.55 12.38
CA ARG A 178 -1.38 -9.91 10.95
C ARG A 178 -2.47 -10.91 10.59
N LYS A 179 -2.65 -11.97 11.40
CA LYS A 179 -3.72 -12.96 11.20
C LYS A 179 -5.12 -12.33 11.29
N LEU A 180 -5.31 -11.38 12.20
CA LEU A 180 -6.54 -10.59 12.29
C LEU A 180 -6.80 -9.75 11.04
N LEU A 181 -5.76 -9.11 10.49
CA LEU A 181 -5.88 -8.34 9.25
C LEU A 181 -6.26 -9.22 8.05
N GLU A 182 -5.71 -10.43 7.96
CA GLU A 182 -6.09 -11.42 6.94
C GLU A 182 -7.56 -11.85 7.06
N ASP A 183 -8.05 -12.11 8.28
CA ASP A 183 -9.45 -12.44 8.53
C ASP A 183 -10.38 -11.27 8.14
N ILE A 184 -9.98 -10.03 8.44
CA ILE A 184 -10.70 -8.82 8.03
C ILE A 184 -10.73 -8.68 6.50
N GLU A 185 -9.62 -8.94 5.81
CA GLU A 185 -9.54 -8.90 4.35
C GLU A 185 -10.49 -9.94 3.73
N LYS A 186 -10.51 -11.18 4.24
CA LYS A 186 -11.43 -12.23 3.79
C LYS A 186 -12.90 -11.83 4.00
N LEU A 187 -13.23 -11.27 5.16
CA LEU A 187 -14.59 -10.82 5.46
C LEU A 187 -15.02 -9.69 4.52
N ARG A 188 -14.13 -8.72 4.28
CA ARG A 188 -14.38 -7.61 3.34
C ARG A 188 -14.63 -8.11 1.93
N LYS A 189 -13.81 -9.05 1.46
CA LYS A 189 -13.96 -9.64 0.13
C LYS A 189 -15.33 -10.32 -0.03
N LYS A 190 -15.70 -11.19 0.91
CA LYS A 190 -17.02 -11.85 0.89
C LYS A 190 -18.17 -10.85 0.94
N LYS A 191 -18.07 -9.84 1.79
CA LYS A 191 -19.09 -8.78 1.86
C LYS A 191 -19.20 -8.02 0.54
N TYR A 192 -18.08 -7.70 -0.07
CA TYR A 192 -18.03 -6.99 -1.35
C TYR A 192 -18.70 -7.81 -2.47
N GLU A 193 -18.37 -9.10 -2.57
CA GLU A 193 -18.98 -10.04 -3.52
C GLU A 193 -20.50 -10.12 -3.33
N LEU A 194 -20.97 -10.26 -2.08
CA LEU A 194 -22.39 -10.31 -1.75
C LEU A 194 -23.11 -8.98 -2.04
N GLN A 195 -22.45 -7.84 -1.80
CA GLN A 195 -23.03 -6.53 -2.14
C GLN A 195 -23.14 -6.38 -3.65
N ARG A 196 -22.08 -6.72 -4.38
CA ARG A 196 -22.03 -6.65 -5.84
C ARG A 196 -23.08 -7.52 -6.51
N SER A 197 -23.33 -8.73 -6.01
CA SER A 197 -24.33 -9.64 -6.59
C SER A 197 -25.77 -9.15 -6.42
N ASN A 198 -26.02 -8.26 -5.45
CA ASN A 198 -27.34 -7.76 -5.08
C ASN A 198 -27.56 -6.28 -5.46
N LEU A 199 -26.67 -5.69 -6.25
CA LEU A 199 -26.79 -4.29 -6.68
C LEU A 199 -28.03 -4.08 -7.56
N VAL A 200 -28.78 -3.01 -7.29
CA VAL A 200 -30.02 -2.70 -8.01
C VAL A 200 -29.85 -1.53 -8.99
N GLY A 201 -28.79 -0.71 -8.86
CA GLY A 201 -28.52 0.37 -9.82
C GLY A 201 -27.17 1.09 -9.70
N ARG A 202 -26.88 1.95 -10.68
CA ARG A 202 -25.60 2.68 -10.83
C ARG A 202 -25.22 3.52 -9.62
N GLY A 203 -26.18 4.19 -8.97
CA GLY A 203 -25.90 4.99 -7.77
C GLY A 203 -25.33 4.16 -6.61
N GLU A 204 -25.88 2.96 -6.40
CA GLU A 204 -25.37 2.02 -5.39
C GLU A 204 -23.99 1.48 -5.78
N LEU A 205 -23.78 1.21 -7.07
CA LEU A 205 -22.48 0.80 -7.60
C LEU A 205 -21.41 1.86 -7.30
N MET A 206 -21.66 3.13 -7.60
CA MET A 206 -20.71 4.22 -7.34
C MET A 206 -20.38 4.35 -5.85
N GLN A 207 -21.38 4.26 -4.97
CA GLN A 207 -21.16 4.24 -3.52
C GLN A 207 -20.31 3.04 -3.09
N MET A 208 -20.58 1.86 -3.65
CA MET A 208 -19.84 0.64 -3.37
C MET A 208 -18.38 0.75 -3.82
N LEU A 209 -18.09 1.30 -5.01
CA LEU A 209 -16.73 1.51 -5.53
C LEU A 209 -15.94 2.48 -4.64
N SER A 210 -16.52 3.64 -4.33
CA SER A 210 -15.89 4.62 -3.43
C SER A 210 -15.59 4.00 -2.06
N GLN A 211 -16.52 3.22 -1.50
CA GLN A 211 -16.31 2.53 -0.23
C GLN A 211 -15.22 1.45 -0.32
N ASN A 212 -15.19 0.67 -1.40
CA ASN A 212 -14.20 -0.38 -1.61
C ASN A 212 -12.80 0.22 -1.64
N ALA A 213 -12.61 1.32 -2.37
CA ALA A 213 -11.34 2.03 -2.43
C ALA A 213 -10.88 2.56 -1.06
N ARG A 214 -11.77 3.24 -0.31
CA ARG A 214 -11.45 3.76 1.04
C ARG A 214 -11.12 2.67 2.04
N THR A 215 -11.71 1.48 1.88
CA THR A 215 -11.49 0.33 2.77
C THR A 215 -10.48 -0.67 2.24
N ALA A 216 -9.81 -0.37 1.12
CA ALA A 216 -8.72 -1.18 0.62
C ALA A 216 -7.66 -1.36 1.73
N PRO A 217 -7.12 -2.58 1.91
CA PRO A 217 -6.17 -2.84 2.98
C PRO A 217 -4.92 -1.98 2.78
N LEU A 218 -4.40 -1.43 3.89
CA LEU A 218 -3.09 -0.78 3.89
C LEU A 218 -2.02 -1.88 3.89
N TRP A 219 -0.96 -1.72 3.12
CA TRP A 219 0.19 -2.61 3.19
C TRP A 219 0.89 -2.43 4.54
N ILE A 220 1.02 -3.51 5.32
CA ILE A 220 1.73 -3.50 6.61
C ILE A 220 2.77 -4.63 6.56
N GLY A 221 3.90 -4.34 5.92
CA GLY A 221 5.06 -5.24 5.84
C GLY A 221 6.00 -5.10 7.03
N PRO A 222 6.94 -6.06 7.20
CA PRO A 222 8.10 -5.90 8.08
C PRO A 222 8.97 -4.69 7.67
N PRO A 223 9.77 -4.11 8.59
CA PRO A 223 10.57 -2.91 8.31
C PRO A 223 11.57 -3.06 7.16
N ASP A 224 12.16 -4.24 7.02
CA ASP A 224 13.27 -4.48 6.08
C ASP A 224 12.82 -5.06 4.74
N ILE A 225 11.52 -5.01 4.43
CA ILE A 225 10.96 -5.62 3.23
C ILE A 225 10.35 -4.55 2.34
N HIS A 226 10.88 -4.45 1.12
CA HIS A 226 10.28 -3.63 0.07
C HIS A 226 8.83 -4.09 -0.19
N PRO A 227 7.86 -3.18 -0.31
CA PRO A 227 6.48 -3.55 -0.59
C PRO A 227 6.37 -4.40 -1.87
N PRO A 228 5.53 -5.44 -1.89
CA PRO A 228 5.38 -6.31 -3.06
C PRO A 228 4.62 -5.61 -4.20
N ALA A 229 4.56 -6.27 -5.35
CA ALA A 229 3.69 -5.86 -6.46
C ALA A 229 2.23 -5.69 -6.01
N LEU A 230 1.52 -4.75 -6.64
CA LEU A 230 0.14 -4.34 -6.32
C LEU A 230 -0.02 -3.58 -5.00
N VAL A 231 1.08 -3.07 -4.42
CA VAL A 231 1.04 -2.05 -3.36
C VAL A 231 1.19 -0.67 -4.01
N GLY A 232 0.17 0.17 -3.86
CA GLY A 232 0.18 1.53 -4.43
C GLY A 232 0.54 1.54 -5.91
N ALA A 233 1.61 2.26 -6.24
CA ALA A 233 2.15 2.43 -7.59
C ALA A 233 3.02 1.27 -8.09
N ILE A 234 3.32 0.26 -7.27
CA ILE A 234 4.19 -0.86 -7.67
C ILE A 234 3.41 -1.77 -8.63
N PRO A 235 3.80 -1.84 -9.92
CA PRO A 235 3.01 -2.54 -10.93
C PRO A 235 3.09 -4.06 -10.76
N ALA A 236 2.04 -4.75 -11.21
CA ALA A 236 2.11 -6.19 -11.39
C ALA A 236 3.11 -6.56 -12.49
N PRO A 237 3.96 -7.58 -12.30
CA PRO A 237 4.82 -8.06 -13.35
C PRO A 237 3.99 -8.61 -14.52
N VAL A 238 4.51 -8.49 -15.74
CA VAL A 238 3.82 -8.93 -16.95
C VAL A 238 3.59 -10.46 -16.96
N SER A 239 4.48 -11.20 -16.29
CA SER A 239 4.37 -12.65 -16.06
C SER A 239 3.26 -13.04 -15.08
N MET A 240 2.68 -12.09 -14.34
CA MET A 240 1.58 -12.39 -13.42
C MET A 240 0.31 -12.77 -14.18
N SER A 241 -0.12 -14.02 -14.00
CA SER A 241 -1.42 -14.52 -14.45
C SER A 241 -2.56 -13.90 -13.63
N LEU A 242 -3.54 -13.36 -14.34
CA LEU A 242 -4.78 -12.86 -13.72
C LEU A 242 -5.71 -14.03 -13.37
N LYS A 243 -6.51 -13.86 -12.32
CA LYS A 243 -7.46 -14.88 -11.83
C LYS A 243 -8.89 -14.37 -11.96
N VAL A 244 -9.85 -15.29 -12.03
CA VAL A 244 -11.29 -14.98 -11.98
C VAL A 244 -11.60 -14.17 -10.70
N GLY A 245 -12.43 -13.15 -10.85
CA GLY A 245 -12.81 -12.20 -9.80
C GLY A 245 -11.78 -11.08 -9.56
N MET A 246 -10.66 -11.05 -10.28
CA MET A 246 -9.74 -9.91 -10.22
C MET A 246 -10.33 -8.71 -10.96
N GLU A 247 -10.28 -7.55 -10.32
CA GLU A 247 -10.59 -6.28 -10.97
C GLU A 247 -9.38 -5.76 -11.73
N VAL A 248 -9.61 -5.27 -12.93
CA VAL A 248 -8.60 -4.74 -13.84
C VAL A 248 -9.12 -3.46 -14.50
N ALA A 249 -8.21 -2.58 -14.92
CA ALA A 249 -8.49 -1.69 -16.04
C ALA A 249 -8.28 -2.50 -17.32
N ALA A 250 -9.31 -2.63 -18.14
CA ALA A 250 -9.28 -3.31 -19.43
C ALA A 250 -9.44 -2.30 -20.56
N PHE A 251 -8.59 -2.40 -21.59
CA PHE A 251 -8.69 -1.57 -22.78
C PHE A 251 -9.54 -2.26 -23.85
N ILE A 252 -10.77 -1.77 -24.02
CA ILE A 252 -11.81 -2.31 -24.90
C ILE A 252 -12.33 -1.15 -25.76
N ASP A 253 -12.41 -1.36 -27.07
CA ASP A 253 -12.95 -0.41 -28.05
C ASP A 253 -12.46 1.04 -27.92
N GLY A 254 -11.19 1.22 -27.55
CA GLY A 254 -10.56 2.55 -27.44
C GLY A 254 -10.60 3.15 -26.04
N ILE A 255 -11.26 2.50 -25.08
CA ILE A 255 -11.51 3.04 -23.74
C ILE A 255 -10.93 2.10 -22.68
N TRP A 256 -10.30 2.67 -21.66
CA TRP A 256 -9.94 1.93 -20.45
C TRP A 256 -11.13 1.91 -19.50
N MET A 257 -11.69 0.74 -19.24
CA MET A 257 -12.84 0.54 -18.34
C MET A 257 -12.48 -0.33 -17.15
N LEU A 258 -13.12 -0.08 -16.02
CA LEU A 258 -13.05 -0.94 -14.85
C LEU A 258 -13.84 -2.20 -15.15
N ALA A 259 -13.15 -3.33 -15.10
CA ALA A 259 -13.70 -4.62 -15.47
C ALA A 259 -13.30 -5.71 -14.47
N GLU A 260 -14.07 -6.77 -14.43
CA GLU A 260 -13.80 -7.97 -13.66
C GLU A 260 -13.45 -9.14 -14.60
N VAL A 261 -12.42 -9.91 -14.26
CA VAL A 261 -12.07 -11.13 -14.99
C VAL A 261 -13.08 -12.23 -14.66
N THR A 262 -13.81 -12.70 -15.67
CA THR A 262 -14.82 -13.77 -15.52
C THR A 262 -14.28 -15.15 -15.89
N SER A 263 -13.38 -15.21 -16.88
CA SER A 263 -12.80 -16.47 -17.36
C SER A 263 -11.33 -16.29 -17.76
N VAL A 264 -10.52 -17.31 -17.52
CA VAL A 264 -9.11 -17.36 -17.95
C VAL A 264 -8.97 -18.42 -19.03
N PHE A 265 -8.48 -18.03 -20.21
CA PHE A 265 -8.27 -18.94 -21.33
C PHE A 265 -6.78 -19.24 -21.55
N ALA A 266 -6.49 -20.24 -22.36
CA ALA A 266 -5.14 -20.52 -22.83
C ALA A 266 -4.53 -19.31 -23.59
N SER A 267 -3.20 -19.27 -23.67
CA SER A 267 -2.47 -18.23 -24.43
C SER A 267 -2.67 -16.79 -23.93
N SER A 268 -2.78 -16.58 -22.60
CA SER A 268 -2.89 -15.24 -21.99
C SER A 268 -4.06 -14.40 -22.49
N LYS A 269 -5.17 -15.06 -22.85
CA LYS A 269 -6.46 -14.43 -23.17
C LYS A 269 -7.38 -14.54 -21.96
N TYR A 270 -8.17 -13.51 -21.74
CA TYR A 270 -9.08 -13.39 -20.60
C TYR A 270 -10.43 -12.90 -21.08
N GLU A 271 -11.49 -13.45 -20.51
CA GLU A 271 -12.82 -12.88 -20.57
C GLU A 271 -12.96 -11.89 -19.42
N VAL A 272 -13.44 -10.69 -19.74
CA VAL A 272 -13.72 -9.64 -18.77
C VAL A 272 -15.10 -9.05 -19.01
N LYS A 273 -15.69 -8.54 -17.95
CA LYS A 273 -16.98 -7.84 -17.98
C LYS A 273 -16.80 -6.46 -17.35
N ASP A 274 -17.35 -5.42 -17.97
CA ASP A 274 -17.45 -4.07 -17.35
C ASP A 274 -18.30 -4.15 -16.08
N ILE A 275 -17.84 -3.51 -15.02
CA ILE A 275 -18.53 -3.50 -13.74
C ILE A 275 -19.86 -2.72 -13.76
N ASP A 276 -20.05 -1.78 -14.69
CA ASP A 276 -21.28 -0.97 -14.83
C ASP A 276 -22.24 -1.53 -15.88
N ASP A 277 -21.82 -2.53 -16.64
CA ASP A 277 -22.64 -3.02 -17.75
C ASP A 277 -23.81 -3.90 -17.26
N GLU A 278 -25.00 -3.30 -17.31
CA GLU A 278 -26.29 -3.89 -17.01
C GLU A 278 -26.61 -5.07 -17.94
N GLN A 279 -26.18 -5.00 -19.21
CA GLN A 279 -26.41 -6.03 -20.22
C GLN A 279 -25.46 -7.24 -20.06
N LYS A 280 -24.48 -7.12 -19.15
CA LYS A 280 -23.50 -8.15 -18.81
C LYS A 280 -22.72 -8.67 -20.03
N ALA A 281 -22.44 -7.81 -21.01
CA ALA A 281 -21.60 -8.12 -22.14
C ALA A 281 -20.22 -8.56 -21.68
N LYS A 282 -19.67 -9.54 -22.40
CA LYS A 282 -18.38 -10.16 -22.11
C LYS A 282 -17.42 -9.84 -23.24
N TYR A 283 -16.22 -9.42 -22.88
CA TYR A 283 -15.17 -9.05 -23.82
C TYR A 283 -13.99 -9.98 -23.65
N VAL A 284 -13.40 -10.42 -24.77
CA VAL A 284 -12.18 -11.21 -24.76
C VAL A 284 -10.99 -10.33 -25.11
N ALA A 285 -10.04 -10.21 -24.19
CA ALA A 285 -8.84 -9.41 -24.38
C ALA A 285 -7.57 -10.12 -23.90
N ARG A 286 -6.43 -9.73 -24.48
CA ARG A 286 -5.11 -10.25 -24.08
C ARG A 286 -4.62 -9.58 -22.80
N ARG A 287 -3.75 -10.27 -22.05
CA ARG A 287 -3.05 -9.72 -20.86
C ARG A 287 -2.43 -8.33 -21.10
N SER A 288 -1.94 -8.07 -22.32
CA SER A 288 -1.32 -6.81 -22.71
C SER A 288 -2.28 -5.61 -22.71
N ARG A 289 -3.60 -5.85 -22.74
CA ARG A 289 -4.66 -4.83 -22.69
C ARG A 289 -5.28 -4.68 -21.30
N MET A 290 -4.65 -5.25 -20.29
CA MET A 290 -5.16 -5.24 -18.92
C MET A 290 -4.10 -4.75 -17.95
N ILE A 291 -4.54 -4.02 -16.93
CA ILE A 291 -3.74 -3.59 -15.78
C ILE A 291 -4.52 -4.00 -14.52
N PRO A 292 -4.00 -4.94 -13.71
CA PRO A 292 -4.65 -5.28 -12.44
C PRO A 292 -4.63 -4.08 -11.48
N LEU A 293 -5.73 -3.88 -10.76
CA LEU A 293 -5.81 -2.83 -9.75
C LEU A 293 -4.90 -3.14 -8.55
N PRO A 294 -4.33 -2.12 -7.88
CA PRO A 294 -3.64 -2.27 -6.62
C PRO A 294 -4.50 -3.03 -5.60
N ARG A 295 -3.88 -4.03 -4.96
CA ARG A 295 -4.52 -4.81 -3.91
C ARG A 295 -4.43 -4.09 -2.57
N TRP A 296 -3.29 -3.43 -2.33
CA TRP A 296 -3.05 -2.68 -1.10
C TRP A 296 -2.74 -1.22 -1.38
N ARG A 297 -3.12 -0.37 -0.44
CA ARG A 297 -2.66 1.03 -0.39
C ARG A 297 -1.25 1.06 0.19
N ALA A 298 -0.41 1.95 -0.34
CA ALA A 298 0.86 2.30 0.27
C ALA A 298 0.62 3.32 1.39
N ASP A 299 1.36 3.19 2.49
CA ASP A 299 1.33 4.16 3.59
C ASP A 299 2.26 5.33 3.24
N PRO A 300 1.77 6.58 3.07
CA PRO A 300 2.64 7.71 2.74
C PRO A 300 3.76 7.96 3.75
N LEU A 301 3.58 7.60 5.01
CA LEU A 301 4.59 7.84 6.05
C LEU A 301 5.71 6.80 6.07
N ARG A 302 5.45 5.61 5.54
CA ARG A 302 6.40 4.48 5.61
C ARG A 302 6.90 4.03 4.25
N ASP A 303 5.99 3.99 3.28
CA ASP A 303 6.15 3.40 1.97
C ASP A 303 5.90 4.44 0.86
N SER A 304 6.34 5.69 1.06
CA SER A 304 6.15 6.81 0.10
C SER A 304 6.73 6.53 -1.29
N HIS A 305 7.81 5.74 -1.35
CA HIS A 305 8.42 5.26 -2.59
C HIS A 305 7.49 4.34 -3.41
N ALA A 306 6.44 3.79 -2.79
CA ALA A 306 5.40 3.01 -3.45
C ALA A 306 4.19 3.87 -3.87
N LEU A 307 4.29 5.19 -3.86
CA LEU A 307 3.31 6.12 -4.43
C LEU A 307 3.80 6.65 -5.78
N PHE A 308 2.88 7.07 -6.65
CA PHE A 308 3.24 7.79 -7.87
C PHE A 308 3.74 9.18 -7.48
N PRO A 309 4.88 9.67 -7.99
CA PRO A 309 5.37 11.00 -7.67
C PRO A 309 4.52 12.11 -8.32
N VAL A 310 4.61 13.34 -7.80
CA VAL A 310 4.02 14.53 -8.44
C VAL A 310 4.56 14.66 -9.87
N GLY A 311 3.69 15.03 -10.80
CA GLY A 311 3.99 15.11 -12.23
C GLY A 311 3.95 13.77 -12.96
N ALA A 312 3.74 12.65 -12.28
CA ALA A 312 3.64 11.34 -12.94
C ALA A 312 2.39 11.28 -13.84
N ILE A 313 2.58 10.79 -15.07
CA ILE A 313 1.48 10.49 -15.99
C ILE A 313 0.88 9.14 -15.60
N VAL A 314 -0.42 9.14 -15.30
CA VAL A 314 -1.17 7.99 -14.80
C VAL A 314 -2.44 7.74 -15.63
N LEU A 315 -2.99 6.54 -15.48
CA LEU A 315 -4.39 6.26 -15.77
C LEU A 315 -5.17 6.30 -14.47
N ALA A 316 -6.17 7.16 -14.36
CA ALA A 316 -6.97 7.32 -13.15
C ALA A 316 -8.46 7.17 -13.46
N LEU A 317 -9.21 6.54 -12.56
CA LEU A 317 -10.67 6.42 -12.71
C LEU A 317 -11.29 7.79 -12.54
N TYR A 318 -12.02 8.27 -13.54
CA TYR A 318 -12.66 9.59 -13.45
C TYR A 318 -13.82 9.54 -12.46
N PRO A 319 -13.98 10.56 -11.57
CA PRO A 319 -15.02 10.54 -10.55
C PRO A 319 -16.43 10.25 -11.10
N GLN A 320 -17.20 9.41 -10.39
CA GLN A 320 -18.56 8.99 -10.77
C GLN A 320 -18.68 8.25 -12.11
N THR A 321 -17.58 7.64 -12.58
CA THR A 321 -17.55 6.79 -13.77
C THR A 321 -16.87 5.46 -13.48
N THR A 322 -16.94 4.56 -14.46
CA THR A 322 -16.20 3.30 -14.48
C THR A 322 -15.10 3.30 -15.54
N CYS A 323 -14.67 4.48 -15.99
CA CYS A 323 -13.66 4.65 -17.03
C CYS A 323 -12.39 5.32 -16.49
N PHE A 324 -11.24 4.86 -16.97
CA PHE A 324 -9.93 5.42 -16.67
C PHE A 324 -9.48 6.35 -17.78
N TYR A 325 -8.97 7.51 -17.39
CA TYR A 325 -8.48 8.54 -18.30
C TYR A 325 -7.05 8.91 -17.93
N LYS A 326 -6.34 9.47 -18.91
CA LYS A 326 -4.99 9.98 -18.70
C LYS A 326 -5.05 11.21 -17.80
N GLY A 327 -4.16 11.25 -16.83
CA GLY A 327 -4.02 12.39 -15.92
C GLY A 327 -2.61 12.51 -15.40
N VAL A 328 -2.37 13.59 -14.66
CA VAL A 328 -1.09 13.92 -14.02
C VAL A 328 -1.33 14.03 -12.52
N ILE A 329 -0.43 13.43 -11.73
CA ILE A 329 -0.47 13.57 -10.26
C ILE A 329 -0.12 15.01 -9.90
N ASP A 330 -1.07 15.71 -9.27
CA ASP A 330 -0.90 17.05 -8.74
C ASP A 330 -0.42 16.99 -7.28
N GLN A 331 -1.11 16.20 -6.45
CA GLN A 331 -0.76 16.03 -5.03
C GLN A 331 -0.81 14.56 -4.59
N LEU A 332 0.09 14.23 -3.67
CA LEU A 332 0.20 12.92 -3.03
C LEU A 332 -0.72 12.83 -1.81
N PRO A 333 -1.21 11.64 -1.46
CA PRO A 333 -1.84 11.43 -0.17
C PRO A 333 -0.83 11.70 0.96
N VAL A 334 -1.21 12.51 1.95
CA VAL A 334 -0.36 12.85 3.11
C VAL A 334 -0.50 11.80 4.21
N THR A 335 -1.71 11.29 4.39
CA THR A 335 -2.04 10.23 5.35
C THR A 335 -2.55 8.99 4.64
N ALA A 336 -2.57 7.87 5.35
CA ALA A 336 -3.05 6.60 4.83
C ALA A 336 -4.55 6.59 4.47
N VAL A 337 -5.33 7.65 4.72
CA VAL A 337 -6.75 7.75 4.34
C VAL A 337 -7.01 8.75 3.22
N ASP A 338 -5.99 9.52 2.83
CA ASP A 338 -6.12 10.53 1.79
C ASP A 338 -6.06 9.91 0.39
N ASP A 339 -6.60 10.66 -0.56
CA ASP A 339 -6.60 10.34 -1.98
C ASP A 339 -5.45 11.09 -2.70
N TYR A 340 -5.10 10.68 -3.91
CA TYR A 340 -4.30 11.53 -4.80
C TYR A 340 -5.17 12.69 -5.30
N LEU A 341 -4.57 13.83 -5.61
CA LEU A 341 -5.20 14.80 -6.51
C LEU A 341 -4.64 14.60 -7.92
N VAL A 342 -5.53 14.41 -8.89
CA VAL A 342 -5.18 14.13 -10.29
C VAL A 342 -5.81 15.19 -11.18
N ALA A 343 -4.98 15.86 -11.98
CA ALA A 343 -5.44 16.73 -13.06
C ALA A 343 -5.58 15.89 -14.34
N PHE A 344 -6.80 15.73 -14.85
CA PHE A 344 -7.08 14.91 -16.01
C PHE A 344 -6.84 15.68 -17.30
N GLU A 345 -6.35 15.01 -18.35
CA GLU A 345 -6.24 15.62 -19.68
C GLU A 345 -7.64 15.89 -20.22
N ASP A 346 -7.96 17.16 -20.46
CA ASP A 346 -9.28 17.61 -20.87
C ASP A 346 -9.18 18.89 -21.72
N SER A 347 -9.53 18.77 -22.99
CA SER A 347 -9.50 19.86 -23.97
C SER A 347 -10.56 20.94 -23.73
N ALA A 348 -11.52 20.71 -22.84
CA ALA A 348 -12.48 21.74 -22.44
C ALA A 348 -11.84 22.86 -21.63
N PHE A 349 -10.65 22.63 -21.05
CA PHE A 349 -9.90 23.62 -20.30
C PHE A 349 -8.78 24.24 -21.14
N PRO A 350 -8.55 25.57 -21.08
CA PRO A 350 -7.51 26.24 -21.87
C PRO A 350 -6.10 25.68 -21.65
N GLN A 351 -5.80 25.22 -20.44
CA GLN A 351 -4.52 24.59 -20.09
C GLN A 351 -4.42 23.12 -20.51
N GLY A 352 -5.48 22.54 -21.11
CA GLY A 352 -5.54 21.14 -21.51
C GLY A 352 -5.73 20.13 -20.36
N TYR A 353 -5.95 20.61 -19.14
CA TYR A 353 -6.13 19.79 -17.95
C TYR A 353 -7.28 20.28 -17.06
N SER A 354 -8.02 19.34 -16.47
CA SER A 354 -9.02 19.63 -15.44
C SER A 354 -8.38 20.22 -14.18
N PRO A 355 -9.16 20.90 -13.32
CA PRO A 355 -8.77 21.10 -11.93
C PRO A 355 -8.42 19.76 -11.26
N PRO A 356 -7.50 19.73 -10.28
CA PRO A 356 -7.15 18.49 -9.59
C PRO A 356 -8.35 17.87 -8.87
N LEU A 357 -8.63 16.60 -9.14
CA LEU A 357 -9.75 15.85 -8.56
C LEU A 357 -9.23 14.72 -7.66
N PRO A 358 -9.90 14.44 -6.53
CA PRO A 358 -9.50 13.38 -5.62
C PRO A 358 -9.75 11.99 -6.24
N VAL A 359 -8.70 11.17 -6.32
CA VAL A 359 -8.76 9.79 -6.81
C VAL A 359 -8.05 8.86 -5.81
N PRO A 360 -8.76 7.87 -5.24
CA PRO A 360 -8.15 6.92 -4.32
C PRO A 360 -7.02 6.09 -4.96
N GLN A 361 -6.02 5.71 -4.16
CA GLN A 361 -4.87 4.93 -4.66
C GLN A 361 -5.27 3.66 -5.44
N ARG A 362 -6.37 2.99 -5.06
CA ARG A 362 -6.89 1.79 -5.74
C ARG A 362 -7.20 2.03 -7.23
N TYR A 363 -7.50 3.27 -7.61
CA TYR A 363 -7.98 3.66 -8.92
C TYR A 363 -7.01 4.55 -9.68
N VAL A 364 -5.76 4.65 -9.22
CA VAL A 364 -4.66 5.29 -9.93
C VAL A 364 -3.68 4.20 -10.36
N LEU A 365 -3.39 4.14 -11.66
CA LEU A 365 -2.65 3.08 -12.31
C LEU A 365 -1.51 3.65 -13.16
N THR A 366 -0.49 2.82 -13.40
CA THR A 366 0.57 3.16 -14.35
C THR A 366 -0.02 3.43 -15.73
N HIS A 367 0.31 4.58 -16.33
CA HIS A 367 -0.12 4.87 -17.69
C HIS A 367 0.47 3.84 -18.67
N LYS A 368 -0.37 3.36 -19.58
CA LYS A 368 -0.01 2.34 -20.56
C LYS A 368 -0.64 2.66 -21.90
N VAL A 369 0.20 2.71 -22.93
CA VAL A 369 -0.26 2.84 -24.32
C VAL A 369 -0.63 1.44 -24.84
N PRO A 370 -1.90 1.19 -25.18
CA PRO A 370 -2.32 -0.08 -25.75
C PRO A 370 -1.72 -0.29 -27.14
N LYS A 371 -1.26 -1.52 -27.43
CA LYS A 371 -0.88 -1.89 -28.79
C LYS A 371 -2.15 -1.99 -29.65
N ILE A 372 -2.21 -1.16 -30.70
CA ILE A 372 -3.25 -1.21 -31.72
C ILE A 372 -2.94 -2.40 -32.63
N TYR A 373 -3.75 -3.46 -32.53
CA TYR A 373 -3.70 -4.55 -33.49
C TYR A 373 -4.63 -4.18 -34.64
N LYS A 374 -4.08 -3.92 -35.83
CA LYS A 374 -4.91 -3.79 -37.05
C LYS A 374 -5.72 -5.08 -37.19
N ARG A 375 -7.05 -4.99 -37.25
CA ARG A 375 -7.90 -6.13 -37.64
C ARG A 375 -7.36 -6.60 -39.00
N ARG A 376 -6.91 -7.86 -39.11
CA ARG A 376 -6.69 -8.46 -40.42
C ARG A 376 -8.05 -8.41 -41.11
N ALA A 377 -8.16 -7.65 -42.19
CA ALA A 377 -9.33 -7.69 -43.04
C ALA A 377 -9.57 -9.15 -43.41
N THR A 378 -10.71 -9.69 -43.01
CA THR A 378 -11.22 -10.93 -43.57
C THR A 378 -11.33 -10.69 -45.07
N LYS A 379 -10.43 -11.29 -45.85
CA LYS A 379 -10.62 -11.40 -47.29
C LYS A 379 -11.96 -12.13 -47.46
N LYS A 380 -12.94 -11.42 -48.01
CA LYS A 380 -14.20 -12.01 -48.47
C LYS A 380 -13.91 -13.03 -49.56
#